data_AF-A0A0A9WT87-F1
#
_entry.id   AF-A0A0A9WT87-F1
#
_cell.length_a   1.000
_cell.length_b   1.000
_cell.length_c   1.000
_cell.angle_alpha   90.00
_cell.angle_beta   90.00
_cell.angle_gamma   90.00
#
_symmetry.space_group_name_H-M   'P 1'
#
loop_
_entity.id
_entity.type
_entity.pdbx_description
1 polymer ?
#
loop_
_entity_poly.entity_id
_entity_poly.type
_entity_poly.pdbx_seq_one_letter_code
_entity_poly.pdbx_strand_id
1 'polypeptide(L)'
;KVCDPSKDLSRGWGIGMVTLLKTKEALSQSFRRPEVVYRVQKPDIHVDADKLLEQAGDLKLSFDENSRWYRKFMNLVQVAMNLIFLKVIYDAFDYRQKYLTNIEYENVYISRYFMKIDARRHACRKHTLLPFKNREKRAFIFPTRYALQSTEIETAGYGLMCLLPLFFFITAIVLIDRAFTEALDIVSRNARIEFVSTGYQDMKLIVKGTGMIAKIVRSVVNGFNFKRKLNETHNNEGCLPKPKYLKNSTLCGMYGVLLMCAVFLVMEGFGSRLKWGICEFFYPKRAKKRTLFLYNDTLKKRKVFFKYMNTKVKRLIRENKLDVSMLHTLGN
;
A
#
# COMPACT_ATOMS: atom_id res chain seq x y z
N LYS A 1 -105.55 33.83 1.64
CA LYS A 1 -104.48 34.59 0.93
C LYS A 1 -103.16 34.22 1.60
N VAL A 2 -102.28 33.51 0.90
CA VAL A 2 -100.95 33.18 1.42
C VAL A 2 -100.11 34.45 1.33
N CYS A 3 -99.68 34.97 2.48
CA CYS A 3 -98.73 36.08 2.53
C CYS A 3 -97.38 35.56 2.07
N ASP A 4 -96.90 36.04 0.93
CA ASP A 4 -95.55 35.78 0.45
C ASP A 4 -94.65 36.95 0.88
N PRO A 5 -93.84 36.80 1.95
CA PRO A 5 -93.02 37.87 2.52
C PRO A 5 -91.82 38.24 1.63
N SER A 6 -91.64 37.57 0.49
CA SER A 6 -90.57 37.85 -0.46
C SER A 6 -90.68 39.24 -1.13
N LYS A 7 -91.85 39.89 -1.07
CA LYS A 7 -92.08 41.24 -1.62
C LYS A 7 -91.61 42.39 -0.72
N ASP A 8 -91.48 42.16 0.59
CA ASP A 8 -91.08 43.17 1.58
C ASP A 8 -89.59 43.07 2.00
N LEU A 9 -88.89 42.02 1.55
CA LEU A 9 -87.46 41.87 1.77
C LEU A 9 -86.67 42.60 0.68
N SER A 10 -85.78 43.52 1.08
CA SER A 10 -84.87 44.18 0.16
C SER A 10 -84.02 43.15 -0.60
N ARG A 11 -83.80 43.38 -1.91
CA ARG A 11 -82.88 42.56 -2.72
C ARG A 11 -81.49 42.59 -2.09
N GLY A 12 -81.15 41.54 -1.34
CA GLY A 12 -79.88 41.39 -0.63
C GLY A 12 -79.97 41.19 0.88
N TRP A 13 -81.17 41.20 1.45
CA TRP A 13 -81.37 40.87 2.86
C TRP A 13 -80.93 39.43 3.15
N GLY A 14 -80.08 39.25 4.17
CA GLY A 14 -79.52 37.95 4.53
C GLY A 14 -78.23 37.54 3.78
N ILE A 15 -77.84 38.21 2.68
CA ILE A 15 -76.58 37.90 1.97
C ILE A 15 -75.37 38.04 2.91
N GLY A 16 -75.33 39.09 3.73
CA GLY A 16 -74.26 39.29 4.71
C GLY A 16 -74.16 38.14 5.72
N MET A 17 -75.29 37.63 6.19
CA MET A 17 -75.34 36.53 7.17
C MET A 17 -74.94 35.19 6.55
N VAL A 18 -75.35 34.93 5.31
CA VAL A 18 -74.92 33.75 4.54
C VAL A 18 -73.41 33.80 4.25
N THR A 19 -72.89 34.97 3.89
CA THR A 19 -71.44 35.17 3.69
C THR A 19 -70.66 34.98 4.99
N LEU A 20 -71.20 35.41 6.12
CA LEU A 20 -70.61 35.21 7.45
C LEU A 20 -70.59 33.73 7.84
N LEU A 21 -71.66 32.98 7.54
CA LEU A 21 -71.71 31.53 7.79
C LEU A 21 -70.72 30.77 6.91
N LYS A 22 -70.63 31.10 5.61
CA LYS A 22 -69.65 30.50 4.70
C LYS A 22 -68.21 30.80 5.10
N THR A 23 -67.92 32.05 5.49
CA THR A 23 -66.59 32.42 5.98
C THR A 23 -66.26 31.72 7.30
N LYS A 24 -67.22 31.56 8.21
CA LYS A 24 -67.04 30.74 9.42
C LYS A 24 -66.65 29.30 9.09
N GLU A 25 -67.33 28.66 8.14
CA GLU A 25 -67.04 27.28 7.74
C GLU A 25 -65.68 27.16 7.05
N ALA A 26 -65.37 28.04 6.10
CA ALA A 26 -64.09 28.06 5.41
C ALA A 26 -62.91 28.28 6.37
N LEU A 27 -63.06 29.22 7.30
CA LEU A 27 -62.06 29.54 8.32
C LEU A 27 -61.90 28.40 9.34
N SER A 28 -63.00 27.74 9.72
CA SER A 28 -62.95 26.55 10.58
C SER A 28 -62.24 25.38 9.88
N GLN A 29 -62.44 25.20 8.58
CA GLN A 29 -61.75 24.17 7.80
C GLN A 29 -60.26 24.45 7.64
N SER A 30 -59.85 25.69 7.36
CA SER A 30 -58.43 26.06 7.28
C SER A 30 -57.73 25.86 8.62
N PHE A 31 -58.42 26.15 9.73
CA PHE A 31 -57.87 26.00 11.07
C PHE A 31 -57.87 24.56 11.63
N ARG A 32 -58.53 23.59 10.97
CA ARG A 32 -58.42 22.16 11.32
C ARG A 32 -57.09 21.53 10.90
N ARG A 33 -56.35 22.15 9.98
CA ARG A 33 -55.04 21.67 9.49
C ARG A 33 -53.99 22.78 9.55
N PRO A 34 -53.60 23.24 10.76
CA PRO A 34 -52.53 24.22 10.85
C PRO A 34 -51.21 23.61 10.35
N GLU A 35 -50.55 24.29 9.42
CA GLU A 35 -49.13 24.03 9.12
C GLU A 35 -48.30 24.55 10.29
N VAL A 36 -47.99 23.66 11.23
CA VAL A 36 -47.14 24.00 12.37
C VAL A 36 -45.69 23.91 11.92
N VAL A 37 -45.09 25.06 11.65
CA VAL A 37 -43.63 25.15 11.43
C VAL A 37 -42.95 25.01 12.78
N TYR A 38 -42.36 23.84 13.03
CA TYR A 38 -41.59 23.60 14.24
C TYR A 38 -40.17 24.13 14.06
N ARG A 39 -39.63 24.78 15.10
CA ARG A 39 -38.19 24.98 15.26
C ARG A 39 -37.72 23.91 16.23
N VAL A 40 -37.05 22.88 15.71
CA VAL A 40 -36.34 21.92 16.57
C VAL A 40 -35.29 22.72 17.33
N GLN A 41 -35.37 22.76 18.67
CA GLN A 41 -34.23 23.16 19.48
C GLN A 41 -33.17 22.08 19.27
N LYS A 42 -32.23 22.36 18.37
CA LYS A 42 -31.04 21.53 18.24
C LYS A 42 -30.35 21.57 19.61
N PRO A 43 -29.97 20.44 20.21
CA PRO A 43 -29.10 20.48 21.39
C PRO A 43 -27.91 21.36 21.05
N ASP A 44 -27.51 22.20 21.99
CA ASP A 44 -26.40 23.14 21.85
C ASP A 44 -25.08 22.37 21.89
N ILE A 45 -24.87 21.51 20.88
CA ILE A 45 -23.60 20.90 20.61
C ILE A 45 -22.84 22.00 19.88
N HIS A 46 -22.00 22.71 20.63
CA HIS A 46 -20.99 23.62 20.10
C HIS A 46 -19.99 22.82 19.24
N VAL A 47 -20.43 22.43 18.06
CA VAL A 47 -19.55 22.05 16.96
C VAL A 47 -19.34 23.34 16.21
N ASP A 48 -18.23 24.01 16.49
CA ASP A 48 -17.76 25.15 15.68
C ASP A 48 -17.55 24.64 14.25
N ALA A 49 -18.60 24.70 13.44
CA ALA A 49 -18.55 24.34 12.03
C ALA A 49 -17.50 25.19 11.31
N ASP A 50 -17.34 26.44 11.74
CA ASP A 50 -16.32 27.37 11.26
C ASP A 50 -14.91 26.89 11.59
N LYS A 51 -14.69 26.35 12.79
CA LYS A 51 -13.40 25.79 13.21
C LYS A 51 -13.09 24.48 12.50
N LEU A 52 -14.10 23.65 12.19
CA LEU A 52 -13.92 22.45 11.36
C LEU A 52 -13.62 22.81 9.90
N LEU A 53 -14.25 23.86 9.36
CA LEU A 53 -13.98 24.38 8.02
C LEU A 53 -12.58 25.00 7.92
N GLU A 54 -12.16 25.72 8.95
CA GLU A 54 -10.80 26.26 9.08
C GLU A 54 -9.78 25.13 9.15
N GLN A 55 -9.99 24.14 10.03
CA GLN A 55 -9.13 22.95 10.11
C GLN A 55 -9.08 22.16 8.80
N ALA A 56 -10.21 22.03 8.08
CA ALA A 56 -10.24 21.37 6.78
C ALA A 56 -9.52 22.18 5.69
N GLY A 57 -9.61 23.52 5.75
CA GLY A 57 -8.87 24.44 4.90
C GLY A 57 -7.36 24.34 5.11
N ASP A 58 -6.91 24.34 6.36
CA ASP A 58 -5.51 24.17 6.74
C ASP A 58 -4.95 22.80 6.34
N LEU A 59 -5.75 21.73 6.50
CA LEU A 59 -5.41 20.40 5.99
C LEU A 59 -5.28 20.37 4.47
N LYS A 60 -6.14 21.09 3.75
CA LYS A 60 -6.08 21.15 2.29
C LYS A 60 -4.86 21.94 1.79
N LEU A 61 -4.57 23.07 2.43
CA LEU A 61 -3.38 23.89 2.12
C LEU A 61 -2.10 23.10 2.39
N SER A 62 -1.98 22.42 3.53
CA SER A 62 -0.83 21.56 3.83
C SER A 62 -0.69 20.38 2.86
N PHE A 63 -1.79 19.83 2.34
CA PHE A 63 -1.76 18.81 1.30
C PHE A 63 -1.25 19.35 -0.05
N ASP A 64 -1.65 20.56 -0.44
CA ASP A 64 -1.19 21.21 -1.68
C ASP A 64 0.29 21.61 -1.62
N GLU A 65 0.79 22.03 -0.46
CA GLU A 65 2.22 22.26 -0.24
C GLU A 65 3.02 20.95 -0.39
N ASN A 66 2.54 19.87 0.22
CA ASN A 66 3.14 18.54 0.08
C ASN A 66 3.10 18.03 -1.37
N SER A 67 2.08 18.40 -2.15
CA SER A 67 1.97 18.09 -3.58
C SER A 67 3.06 18.76 -4.43
N ARG A 68 3.50 19.99 -4.08
CA ARG A 68 4.65 20.64 -4.73
C ARG A 68 5.95 19.90 -4.44
N TRP A 69 6.16 19.47 -3.20
CA TRP A 69 7.32 18.66 -2.84
C TRP A 69 7.32 17.32 -3.58
N TYR A 70 6.17 16.66 -3.67
CA TYR A 70 6.01 15.41 -4.42
C TYR A 70 6.39 15.57 -5.90
N ARG A 71 5.94 16.65 -6.57
CA ARG A 71 6.34 16.94 -7.95
C ARG A 71 7.85 17.13 -8.11
N LYS A 72 8.49 17.87 -7.19
CA LYS A 72 9.96 18.02 -7.18
C LYS A 72 10.67 16.69 -6.96
N PHE A 73 10.18 15.86 -6.05
CA PHE A 73 10.68 14.51 -5.79
C PHE A 73 10.57 13.62 -7.03
N MET A 74 9.43 13.60 -7.71
CA MET A 74 9.24 12.82 -8.93
C MET A 74 10.19 13.27 -10.06
N ASN A 75 10.39 14.58 -10.23
CA ASN A 75 11.37 15.10 -11.19
C ASN A 75 12.80 14.65 -10.83
N LEU A 76 13.16 14.67 -9.54
CA LEU A 76 14.45 14.17 -9.08
C LEU A 76 14.62 12.67 -9.36
N VAL A 77 13.59 11.86 -9.10
CA VAL A 77 13.58 10.43 -9.41
C VAL A 77 13.76 10.20 -10.92
N GLN A 78 13.12 11.01 -11.76
CA GLN A 78 13.27 10.91 -13.22
C GLN A 78 14.70 11.24 -13.67
N VAL A 79 15.30 12.30 -13.12
CA VAL A 79 16.71 12.62 -13.39
C VAL A 79 17.64 11.51 -12.91
N ALA A 80 17.40 10.97 -11.71
CA ALA A 80 18.17 9.86 -11.16
C ALA A 80 18.05 8.60 -12.05
N MET A 81 16.85 8.27 -12.55
CA MET A 81 16.64 7.16 -13.48
C MET A 81 17.46 7.34 -14.77
N ASN A 82 17.48 8.55 -15.34
CA ASN A 82 18.30 8.84 -16.53
C ASN A 82 19.80 8.69 -16.24
N LEU A 83 20.26 9.13 -15.06
CA LEU A 83 21.65 8.94 -14.64
C LEU A 83 22.00 7.47 -14.42
N ILE A 84 21.09 6.68 -13.85
CA ILE A 84 21.25 5.23 -13.70
C ILE A 84 21.38 4.58 -15.08
N PHE A 85 20.55 4.97 -16.05
CA PHE A 85 20.64 4.46 -17.42
C PHE A 85 22.02 4.75 -18.06
N LEU A 86 22.51 5.99 -17.95
CA LEU A 86 23.85 6.35 -18.43
C LEU A 86 24.94 5.58 -17.69
N LYS A 87 24.78 5.37 -16.39
CA LYS A 87 25.71 4.56 -15.58
C LYS A 87 25.76 3.11 -16.06
N VAL A 88 24.63 2.47 -16.36
CA VAL A 88 24.60 1.10 -16.88
C VAL A 88 25.38 1.00 -18.18
N ILE A 89 25.24 1.98 -19.07
CA ILE A 89 26.00 2.04 -20.32
C ILE A 89 27.50 2.20 -20.02
N TYR A 90 27.87 3.13 -19.15
CA TYR A 90 29.26 3.33 -18.73
C TYR A 90 29.87 2.06 -18.14
N ASP A 91 29.17 1.41 -17.21
CA ASP A 91 29.61 0.18 -16.56
C ASP A 91 29.81 -0.95 -17.58
N ALA A 92 28.97 -1.03 -18.62
CA ALA A 92 29.16 -1.98 -19.71
C ALA A 92 30.42 -1.70 -20.55
N PHE A 93 30.70 -0.43 -20.85
CA PHE A 93 31.92 -0.01 -21.56
C PHE A 93 33.18 -0.24 -20.73
N ASP A 94 33.14 0.14 -19.44
CA ASP A 94 34.23 -0.08 -18.49
C ASP A 94 34.51 -1.57 -18.29
N TYR A 95 33.46 -2.39 -18.17
CA TYR A 95 33.58 -3.85 -18.11
C TYR A 95 34.31 -4.40 -19.34
N ARG A 96 33.90 -3.96 -20.54
CA ARG A 96 34.55 -4.36 -21.80
C ARG A 96 36.02 -3.95 -21.84
N GLN A 97 36.33 -2.71 -21.44
CA GLN A 97 37.71 -2.21 -21.40
C GLN A 97 38.56 -3.04 -20.43
N LYS A 98 38.10 -3.24 -19.20
CA LYS A 98 38.77 -4.08 -18.19
C LYS A 98 38.95 -5.52 -18.66
N TYR A 99 37.95 -6.08 -19.36
CA TYR A 99 38.03 -7.43 -19.94
C TYR A 99 39.16 -7.57 -20.98
N LEU A 100 39.38 -6.52 -21.77
CA LEU A 100 40.39 -6.48 -22.84
C LEU A 100 41.79 -6.10 -22.35
N THR A 101 41.90 -5.27 -21.31
CA THR A 101 43.18 -4.81 -20.77
C THR A 101 43.73 -5.78 -19.73
N ASN A 102 42.96 -6.09 -18.68
CA ASN A 102 43.39 -6.94 -17.58
C ASN A 102 43.01 -8.42 -17.81
N ILE A 103 43.94 -9.35 -17.59
CA ILE A 103 43.72 -10.80 -17.76
C ILE A 103 43.13 -11.42 -16.48
N GLU A 104 43.41 -10.84 -15.32
CA GLU A 104 43.00 -11.34 -14.00
C GLU A 104 41.60 -10.87 -13.61
N TYR A 105 41.16 -9.74 -14.16
CA TYR A 105 39.87 -9.12 -13.84
C TYR A 105 38.68 -10.07 -14.07
N GLU A 106 37.97 -10.45 -13.00
CA GLU A 106 36.83 -11.40 -13.02
C GLU A 106 37.12 -12.70 -13.81
N ASN A 107 38.36 -13.19 -13.80
CA ASN A 107 38.72 -14.43 -14.51
C ASN A 107 38.41 -15.67 -13.68
N VAL A 108 37.14 -15.85 -13.33
CA VAL A 108 36.65 -16.87 -12.38
C VAL A 108 35.83 -17.97 -13.08
N TYR A 109 35.48 -17.75 -14.34
CA TYR A 109 34.56 -18.61 -15.09
C TYR A 109 35.26 -19.79 -15.77
N ILE A 110 34.69 -20.98 -15.62
CA ILE A 110 35.18 -22.20 -16.27
C ILE A 110 34.54 -22.34 -17.65
N SER A 111 35.28 -21.97 -18.69
CA SER A 111 34.88 -22.14 -20.10
C SER A 111 34.92 -23.61 -20.53
N ARG A 112 34.18 -23.96 -21.60
CA ARG A 112 34.32 -25.25 -22.30
C ARG A 112 35.76 -25.50 -22.76
N TYR A 113 36.50 -24.45 -23.13
CA TYR A 113 37.90 -24.57 -23.52
C TYR A 113 38.80 -25.04 -22.37
N PHE A 114 38.50 -24.65 -21.13
CA PHE A 114 39.20 -25.12 -19.93
C PHE A 114 39.09 -26.65 -19.81
N MET A 115 37.89 -27.19 -19.98
CA MET A 115 37.63 -28.63 -19.91
C MET A 115 38.35 -29.39 -21.02
N LYS A 116 38.44 -28.81 -22.24
CA LYS A 116 39.21 -29.40 -23.35
C LYS A 116 40.71 -29.48 -23.05
N ILE A 117 41.29 -28.44 -22.44
CA ILE A 117 42.71 -28.45 -22.02
C ILE A 117 42.94 -29.60 -21.04
N ASP A 118 42.06 -29.74 -20.04
CA ASP A 118 42.19 -30.76 -19.00
C ASP A 118 42.05 -32.18 -19.57
N ALA A 119 41.05 -32.41 -20.43
CA ALA A 119 40.86 -33.70 -21.12
C ALA A 119 42.08 -34.08 -21.97
N ARG A 120 42.69 -33.12 -22.68
CA ARG A 120 43.92 -33.36 -23.45
C ARG A 120 45.10 -33.72 -22.55
N ARG A 121 45.26 -33.06 -21.40
CA ARG A 121 46.32 -33.40 -20.44
C ARG A 121 46.10 -34.77 -19.80
N HIS A 122 44.85 -35.11 -19.50
CA HIS A 122 44.46 -36.42 -19.02
C HIS A 122 44.85 -37.52 -20.00
N ALA A 123 44.52 -37.34 -21.28
CA ALA A 123 44.91 -38.28 -22.35
C ALA A 123 46.43 -38.44 -22.45
N CYS A 124 47.20 -37.36 -22.25
CA CYS A 124 48.66 -37.39 -22.21
C CYS A 124 49.24 -37.88 -20.87
N ARG A 125 48.45 -38.43 -19.93
CA ARG A 125 48.87 -38.85 -18.58
C ARG A 125 49.62 -37.76 -17.79
N LYS A 126 49.27 -36.50 -18.01
CA LYS A 126 49.81 -35.35 -17.27
C LYS A 126 48.87 -35.02 -16.09
N HIS A 127 49.42 -34.37 -15.06
CA HIS A 127 48.63 -33.90 -13.94
C HIS A 127 47.47 -32.98 -14.39
N THR A 128 46.25 -33.31 -13.96
CA THR A 128 44.99 -32.60 -14.29
C THR A 128 44.50 -31.74 -13.13
N LEU A 129 43.58 -30.82 -13.43
CA LEU A 129 42.91 -29.98 -12.43
C LEU A 129 41.57 -30.58 -11.98
N LEU A 130 40.81 -31.21 -12.88
CA LEU A 130 39.54 -31.84 -12.54
C LEU A 130 39.77 -33.25 -11.97
N PRO A 131 39.01 -33.67 -10.94
CA PRO A 131 37.97 -32.92 -10.23
C PRO A 131 38.53 -31.84 -9.28
N PHE A 132 37.81 -30.73 -9.14
CA PHE A 132 38.16 -29.68 -8.17
C PHE A 132 37.91 -30.15 -6.73
N LYS A 133 38.82 -29.78 -5.83
CA LYS A 133 38.65 -29.99 -4.38
C LYS A 133 37.52 -29.12 -3.83
N ASN A 134 36.94 -29.49 -2.70
CA ASN A 134 35.77 -28.79 -2.16
C ASN A 134 36.05 -27.31 -1.85
N ARG A 135 37.29 -27.00 -1.44
CA ARG A 135 37.75 -25.63 -1.21
C ARG A 135 37.93 -24.82 -2.52
N GLU A 136 38.34 -25.48 -3.59
CA GLU A 136 38.55 -24.84 -4.91
C GLU A 136 37.22 -24.54 -5.61
N LYS A 137 36.19 -25.38 -5.41
CA LYS A 137 34.87 -25.21 -6.04
C LYS A 137 34.17 -23.87 -5.73
N ARG A 138 34.45 -23.25 -4.58
CA ARG A 138 33.87 -21.95 -4.24
C ARG A 138 34.50 -20.79 -5.01
N ALA A 139 35.75 -20.96 -5.44
CA ALA A 139 36.53 -19.94 -6.10
C ALA A 139 36.33 -19.89 -7.62
N PHE A 140 35.51 -20.76 -8.20
CA PHE A 140 35.25 -20.82 -9.65
C PHE A 140 33.76 -20.86 -9.93
N ILE A 141 33.32 -20.28 -11.03
CA ILE A 141 31.89 -20.27 -11.43
C ILE A 141 31.70 -21.12 -12.69
N PHE A 142 30.70 -22.01 -12.67
CA PHE A 142 30.30 -22.81 -13.83
C PHE A 142 29.16 -22.12 -14.59
N PRO A 143 29.42 -21.52 -15.77
CA PRO A 143 28.42 -20.75 -16.51
C PRO A 143 27.28 -21.63 -17.05
N THR A 144 27.51 -22.93 -17.21
CA THR A 144 26.54 -23.90 -17.77
C THR A 144 25.57 -24.48 -16.74
N ARG A 145 25.76 -24.21 -15.45
CA ARG A 145 24.86 -24.70 -14.39
C ARG A 145 23.78 -23.67 -14.12
N TYR A 146 22.51 -24.05 -14.14
CA TYR A 146 21.40 -23.15 -13.81
C TYR A 146 21.31 -22.78 -12.31
N ALA A 147 21.98 -23.54 -11.44
CA ALA A 147 22.05 -23.21 -10.02
C ALA A 147 22.95 -22.00 -9.76
N LEU A 148 22.51 -21.08 -8.89
CA LEU A 148 23.39 -20.03 -8.34
C LEU A 148 24.53 -20.70 -7.57
N GLN A 149 25.75 -20.18 -7.76
CA GLN A 149 26.94 -20.70 -7.10
C GLN A 149 27.24 -19.87 -5.85
N SER A 150 28.03 -20.41 -4.92
CA SER A 150 28.21 -19.87 -3.56
C SER A 150 28.48 -18.36 -3.48
N THR A 151 29.28 -17.81 -4.39
CA THR A 151 29.56 -16.37 -4.44
C THR A 151 28.35 -15.53 -4.86
N GLU A 152 27.54 -16.03 -5.80
CA GLU A 152 26.32 -15.35 -6.27
C GLU A 152 25.20 -15.45 -5.23
N ILE A 153 25.14 -16.56 -4.48
CA ILE A 153 24.22 -16.73 -3.35
C ILE A 153 24.56 -15.75 -2.24
N GLU A 154 25.84 -15.50 -1.96
CA GLU A 154 26.24 -14.50 -0.96
C GLU A 154 25.80 -13.08 -1.36
N THR A 155 25.98 -12.71 -2.62
CA THR A 155 25.54 -11.39 -3.13
C THR A 155 24.02 -11.26 -3.16
N ALA A 156 23.32 -12.24 -3.72
CA ALA A 156 21.86 -12.25 -3.76
C ALA A 156 21.26 -12.34 -2.34
N GLY A 157 21.90 -13.11 -1.46
CA GLY A 157 21.54 -13.23 -0.05
C GLY A 157 21.66 -11.91 0.69
N TYR A 158 22.76 -11.17 0.50
CA TYR A 158 22.90 -9.82 1.07
C TYR A 158 21.78 -8.88 0.58
N GLY A 159 21.49 -8.89 -0.72
CA GLY A 159 20.37 -8.10 -1.27
C GLY A 159 19.01 -8.47 -0.68
N LEU A 160 18.75 -9.77 -0.50
CA LEU A 160 17.51 -10.25 0.13
C LEU A 160 17.44 -9.86 1.61
N MET A 161 18.56 -9.92 2.33
CA MET A 161 18.64 -9.46 3.72
C MET A 161 18.33 -7.96 3.83
N CYS A 162 18.73 -7.15 2.86
CA CYS A 162 18.35 -5.73 2.79
C CYS A 162 16.86 -5.51 2.50
N LEU A 163 16.16 -6.45 1.84
CA LEU A 163 14.72 -6.37 1.59
C LEU A 163 13.86 -6.77 2.81
N LEU A 164 14.40 -7.57 3.74
CA LEU A 164 13.64 -8.04 4.91
C LEU A 164 13.09 -6.90 5.79
N PRO A 165 13.87 -5.86 6.16
CA PRO A 165 13.34 -4.74 6.95
C PRO A 165 12.18 -4.02 6.24
N LEU A 166 12.26 -3.88 4.92
CA LEU A 166 11.22 -3.23 4.12
C LEU A 166 9.93 -4.07 4.10
N PHE A 167 10.07 -5.39 3.99
CA PHE A 167 8.94 -6.31 4.13
C PHE A 167 8.27 -6.16 5.50
N PHE A 168 9.04 -6.20 6.59
CA PHE A 168 8.50 -6.04 7.94
C PHE A 168 7.83 -4.67 8.13
N PHE A 169 8.43 -3.61 7.61
CA PHE A 169 7.85 -2.27 7.68
C PHE A 169 6.49 -2.17 6.97
N ILE A 170 6.40 -2.70 5.75
CA ILE A 170 5.12 -2.74 4.99
C ILE A 170 4.09 -3.57 5.74
N THR A 171 4.47 -4.74 6.26
CA THR A 171 3.54 -5.59 7.03
C THR A 171 3.05 -4.88 8.30
N ALA A 172 3.92 -4.15 9.01
CA ALA A 172 3.56 -3.41 10.21
C ALA A 172 2.54 -2.30 9.91
N ILE A 173 2.72 -1.55 8.82
CA ILE A 173 1.76 -0.53 8.39
C ILE A 173 0.41 -1.15 8.07
N VAL A 174 0.39 -2.27 7.32
CA VAL A 174 -0.86 -2.97 6.98
C VAL A 174 -1.56 -3.48 8.24
N LEU A 175 -0.82 -3.97 9.23
CA LEU A 175 -1.38 -4.40 10.51
C LEU A 175 -1.98 -3.23 11.30
N ILE A 176 -1.30 -2.08 11.33
CA ILE A 176 -1.81 -0.87 12.00
C ILE A 176 -3.09 -0.38 11.32
N ASP A 177 -3.12 -0.32 9.99
CA ASP A 177 -4.31 0.07 9.21
C ASP A 177 -5.49 -0.89 9.49
N ARG A 178 -5.20 -2.20 9.56
CA ARG A 178 -6.20 -3.19 9.91
C ARG A 178 -6.72 -3.04 11.34
N ALA A 179 -5.84 -2.82 12.32
CA ALA A 179 -6.24 -2.56 13.69
C ALA A 179 -7.09 -1.29 13.81
N PHE A 180 -6.73 -0.23 13.08
CA PHE A 180 -7.48 1.02 13.07
C PHE A 180 -8.86 0.87 12.44
N THR A 181 -8.97 0.15 11.32
CA THR A 181 -10.26 -0.12 10.68
C THR A 181 -11.18 -1.00 11.53
N GLU A 182 -10.64 -1.99 12.25
CA GLU A 182 -11.39 -2.78 13.22
C GLU A 182 -11.84 -1.94 14.42
N ALA A 183 -10.99 -1.05 14.93
CA ALA A 183 -11.38 -0.11 15.99
C ALA A 183 -12.53 0.81 15.55
N LEU A 184 -12.48 1.35 14.33
CA LEU A 184 -13.56 2.15 13.75
C LEU A 184 -14.86 1.35 13.57
N ASP A 185 -14.77 0.07 13.21
CA ASP A 185 -15.93 -0.80 13.10
C ASP A 185 -16.60 -1.05 14.47
N ILE A 186 -15.80 -1.29 15.52
CA ILE A 186 -16.31 -1.41 16.90
C ILE A 186 -17.03 -0.13 17.33
N VAL A 187 -16.43 1.04 17.06
CA VAL A 187 -17.06 2.34 17.36
C VAL A 187 -18.35 2.52 16.56
N SER A 188 -18.36 2.14 15.27
CA SER A 188 -19.53 2.23 14.41
C SER A 188 -20.69 1.37 14.94
N ARG A 189 -20.40 0.15 15.41
CA ARG A 189 -21.45 -0.73 15.96
C ARG A 189 -21.99 -0.24 17.30
N ASN A 190 -21.12 0.28 18.17
CA ASN A 190 -21.50 0.66 19.54
C ASN A 190 -22.05 2.09 19.66
N ALA A 191 -21.79 2.98 18.69
CA ALA A 191 -22.26 4.36 18.70
C ALA A 191 -23.63 4.55 18.00
N ARG A 192 -24.25 3.48 17.50
CA ARG A 192 -25.58 3.54 16.87
C ARG A 192 -26.64 3.79 17.94
N ILE A 193 -27.16 5.02 17.96
CA ILE A 193 -28.23 5.45 18.88
C ILE A 193 -29.50 5.74 18.07
N GLU A 194 -30.64 5.25 18.57
CA GLU A 194 -31.98 5.55 18.07
C GLU A 194 -32.65 6.51 19.05
N PHE A 195 -32.94 7.73 18.59
CA PHE A 195 -33.62 8.74 19.39
C PHE A 195 -35.12 8.68 19.11
N VAL A 196 -35.90 8.24 20.10
CA VAL A 196 -37.37 8.26 20.04
C VAL A 196 -37.86 9.54 20.72
N SER A 197 -38.23 10.55 19.92
CA SER A 197 -38.87 11.75 20.47
C SER A 197 -40.37 11.51 20.62
N THR A 198 -40.80 11.26 21.85
CA THR A 198 -42.23 11.21 22.21
C THR A 198 -42.67 12.55 22.78
N GLY A 199 -43.60 13.24 22.11
CA GLY A 199 -44.14 14.52 22.56
C GLY A 199 -45.67 14.56 22.54
N TYR A 200 -46.27 15.24 23.53
CA TYR A 200 -47.70 15.53 23.54
C TYR A 200 -47.89 17.03 23.28
N GLN A 201 -48.50 17.39 22.15
CA GLN A 201 -48.93 18.76 21.88
C GLN A 201 -50.39 18.90 22.29
N ASP A 202 -50.64 19.62 23.39
CA ASP A 202 -51.98 20.02 23.85
C ASP A 202 -52.07 21.55 23.76
N MET A 203 -52.73 22.06 22.71
CA MET A 203 -53.01 23.49 22.58
C MET A 203 -54.48 23.73 22.93
N LYS A 204 -54.72 24.48 24.01
CA LYS A 204 -56.06 24.86 24.46
C LYS A 204 -56.19 26.37 24.49
N LEU A 205 -56.93 26.94 23.55
CA LEU A 205 -57.17 28.39 23.47
C LEU A 205 -58.48 28.75 24.18
N ILE A 206 -58.38 29.58 25.22
CA ILE A 206 -59.54 30.03 26.01
C ILE A 206 -59.78 31.51 25.77
N VAL A 207 -60.89 31.83 25.12
CA VAL A 207 -61.31 33.22 24.86
C VAL A 207 -62.00 33.79 26.10
N LYS A 208 -61.42 34.82 26.74
CA LYS A 208 -62.01 35.54 27.88
C LYS A 208 -62.86 36.72 27.39
N GLY A 209 -64.10 36.84 27.88
CA GLY A 209 -65.03 37.92 27.53
C GLY A 209 -66.49 37.45 27.34
N THR A 210 -67.43 38.30 27.74
CA THR A 210 -68.88 38.11 27.65
C THR A 210 -69.48 39.14 26.68
N GLY A 211 -69.65 38.74 25.43
CA GLY A 211 -70.20 39.58 24.36
C GLY A 211 -70.41 38.79 23.07
N MET A 212 -71.16 39.34 22.12
CA MET A 212 -71.47 38.67 20.85
C MET A 212 -70.19 38.34 20.06
N ILE A 213 -69.23 39.25 20.01
CA ILE A 213 -67.92 39.06 19.37
C ILE A 213 -67.15 37.91 20.04
N ALA A 214 -67.11 37.88 21.38
CA ALA A 214 -66.45 36.80 22.12
C ALA A 214 -67.10 35.43 21.83
N LYS A 215 -68.40 35.37 21.60
CA LYS A 215 -69.12 34.13 21.23
C LYS A 215 -68.72 33.64 19.83
N ILE A 216 -68.55 34.55 18.87
CA ILE A 216 -68.11 34.23 17.51
C ILE A 216 -66.65 33.76 17.51
N VAL A 217 -65.75 34.51 18.15
CA VAL A 217 -64.33 34.15 18.25
C VAL A 217 -64.16 32.80 18.96
N ARG A 218 -64.89 32.55 20.06
CA ARG A 218 -64.88 31.27 20.76
C ARG A 218 -65.36 30.12 19.86
N SER A 219 -66.38 30.34 19.04
CA SER A 219 -66.88 29.33 18.10
C SER A 219 -65.88 28.99 17.00
N VAL A 220 -65.03 29.93 16.57
CA VAL A 220 -63.99 29.72 15.54
C VAL A 220 -62.76 29.06 16.15
N VAL A 221 -62.29 29.57 17.29
CA VAL A 221 -61.06 29.14 17.96
C VAL A 221 -61.18 27.76 18.60
N ASN A 222 -62.39 27.31 18.94
CA ASN A 222 -62.62 25.94 19.42
C ASN A 222 -62.14 24.85 18.44
N GLY A 223 -62.03 25.16 17.13
CA GLY A 223 -61.47 24.25 16.13
C GLY A 223 -59.95 24.02 16.23
N PHE A 224 -59.22 24.85 16.99
CA PHE A 224 -57.78 24.73 17.25
C PHE A 224 -57.43 23.88 18.48
N ASN A 225 -58.42 23.40 19.23
CA ASN A 225 -58.16 22.51 20.36
C ASN A 225 -57.79 21.11 19.83
N PHE A 226 -56.53 20.88 19.52
CA PHE A 226 -56.03 19.59 19.08
C PHE A 226 -55.05 19.00 20.08
N LYS A 227 -55.16 17.68 20.25
CA LYS A 227 -54.19 16.85 20.95
C LYS A 227 -53.50 15.98 19.92
N ARG A 228 -52.22 16.21 19.66
CA ARG A 228 -51.44 15.39 18.73
C ARG A 228 -50.27 14.76 19.46
N LYS A 229 -50.17 13.43 19.35
CA LYS A 229 -49.02 12.66 19.79
C LYS A 229 -48.01 12.65 18.65
N LEU A 230 -46.84 13.23 18.85
CA LEU A 230 -45.71 13.07 17.94
C LEU A 230 -44.88 11.88 18.42
N ASN A 231 -44.78 10.89 17.54
CA ASN A 231 -43.86 9.77 17.68
C ASN A 231 -42.99 9.77 16.43
N GLU A 232 -41.85 10.46 16.49
CA GLU A 232 -40.90 10.48 15.38
C GLU A 232 -39.57 9.87 15.86
N THR A 233 -39.07 8.91 15.09
CA THR A 233 -37.86 8.16 15.37
C THR A 233 -36.74 8.67 14.46
N HIS A 234 -35.68 9.23 15.05
CA HIS A 234 -34.50 9.69 14.32
C HIS A 234 -33.31 8.77 14.60
N ASN A 235 -32.57 8.40 13.55
CA ASN A 235 -31.36 7.58 13.63
C ASN A 235 -30.10 8.42 13.34
N ASN A 236 -28.99 8.10 14.03
CA ASN A 236 -27.70 8.79 13.81
C ASN A 236 -26.84 8.12 12.73
N GLU A 237 -27.38 7.20 11.93
CA GLU A 237 -26.64 6.33 11.00
C GLU A 237 -25.75 7.10 10.00
N GLY A 238 -26.22 8.27 9.57
CA GLY A 238 -25.49 9.14 8.64
C GLY A 238 -24.19 9.73 9.21
N CYS A 239 -24.06 9.81 10.53
CA CYS A 239 -22.92 10.42 11.21
C CYS A 239 -21.88 9.39 11.69
N LEU A 240 -22.13 8.09 11.53
CA LEU A 240 -21.19 7.06 12.00
C LEU A 240 -20.01 6.89 11.04
N PRO A 241 -18.80 6.62 11.57
CA PRO A 241 -17.66 6.29 10.75
C PRO A 241 -17.95 5.00 9.98
N LYS A 242 -17.75 5.04 8.66
CA LYS A 242 -17.84 3.87 7.79
C LYS A 242 -16.43 3.30 7.58
N PRO A 243 -16.08 2.15 8.18
CA PRO A 243 -14.76 1.57 8.02
C PRO A 243 -14.54 1.17 6.55
N LYS A 244 -13.39 1.57 5.99
CA LYS A 244 -12.99 1.18 4.64
C LYS A 244 -11.77 0.28 4.72
N TYR A 245 -11.94 -0.96 4.29
CA TYR A 245 -10.83 -1.90 4.21
C TYR A 245 -9.95 -1.62 3.00
N LEU A 246 -8.65 -1.85 3.16
CA LEU A 246 -7.71 -1.79 2.05
C LEU A 246 -8.11 -2.80 0.97
N LYS A 247 -8.22 -2.34 -0.28
CA LYS A 247 -8.56 -3.22 -1.41
C LYS A 247 -7.45 -4.25 -1.61
N ASN A 248 -7.83 -5.52 -1.83
CA ASN A 248 -6.88 -6.61 -2.11
C ASN A 248 -5.92 -6.29 -3.29
N SER A 249 -6.39 -5.52 -4.27
CA SER A 249 -5.55 -5.06 -5.39
C SER A 249 -4.39 -4.17 -4.94
N THR A 250 -4.60 -3.31 -3.93
CA THR A 250 -3.57 -2.42 -3.39
C THR A 250 -2.54 -3.21 -2.59
N LEU A 251 -3.01 -4.18 -1.79
CA LEU A 251 -2.13 -5.11 -1.08
C LEU A 251 -1.29 -5.94 -2.06
N CYS A 252 -1.92 -6.47 -3.11
CA CYS A 252 -1.22 -7.19 -4.17
C CYS A 252 -0.17 -6.31 -4.87
N GLY A 253 -0.47 -5.02 -5.10
CA GLY A 253 0.51 -4.07 -5.62
C GLY A 253 1.72 -3.87 -4.71
N MET A 254 1.50 -3.64 -3.41
CA MET A 254 2.58 -3.43 -2.42
C MET A 254 3.53 -4.64 -2.33
N TYR A 255 2.98 -5.84 -2.14
CA TYR A 255 3.78 -7.07 -2.08
C TYR A 255 4.33 -7.47 -3.46
N GLY A 256 3.63 -7.12 -4.54
CA GLY A 256 4.09 -7.33 -5.91
C GLY A 256 5.37 -6.55 -6.21
N VAL A 257 5.46 -5.28 -5.77
CA VAL A 257 6.70 -4.48 -5.92
C VAL A 257 7.86 -5.12 -5.16
N LEU A 258 7.63 -5.58 -3.93
CA LEU A 258 8.65 -6.29 -3.14
C LEU A 258 9.15 -7.56 -3.86
N LEU A 259 8.22 -8.35 -4.40
CA LEU A 259 8.53 -9.55 -5.14
C LEU A 259 9.31 -9.23 -6.42
N MET A 260 8.93 -8.18 -7.15
CA MET A 260 9.65 -7.71 -8.33
C MET A 260 11.09 -7.29 -7.99
N CYS A 261 11.30 -6.57 -6.89
CA CYS A 261 12.65 -6.24 -6.40
C CYS A 261 13.47 -7.49 -6.09
N ALA A 262 12.88 -8.48 -5.41
CA ALA A 262 13.55 -9.74 -5.12
C ALA A 262 13.94 -10.51 -6.39
N VAL A 263 13.06 -10.54 -7.39
CA VAL A 263 13.34 -11.14 -8.71
C VAL A 263 14.49 -10.40 -9.39
N PHE A 264 14.50 -9.06 -9.41
CA PHE A 264 15.59 -8.30 -10.02
C PHE A 264 16.95 -8.56 -9.38
N LEU A 265 17.02 -8.70 -8.05
CA LEU A 265 18.26 -9.07 -7.36
C LEU A 265 18.78 -10.45 -7.77
N VAL A 266 17.90 -11.43 -7.94
CA VAL A 266 18.28 -12.76 -8.44
C VAL A 266 18.75 -12.67 -9.90
N MET A 267 18.06 -11.87 -10.71
CA MET A 267 18.41 -11.65 -12.13
C MET A 267 19.77 -10.95 -12.31
N GLU A 268 20.21 -10.12 -11.36
CA GLU A 268 21.54 -9.50 -11.38
C GLU A 268 22.65 -10.55 -11.39
N GLY A 269 22.49 -11.63 -10.59
CA GLY A 269 23.40 -12.77 -10.60
C GLY A 269 23.51 -13.41 -11.99
N PHE A 270 22.37 -13.62 -12.67
CA PHE A 270 22.37 -14.13 -14.04
C PHE A 270 22.91 -13.12 -15.06
N GLY A 271 22.67 -11.83 -14.88
CA GLY A 271 23.23 -10.75 -15.70
C GLY A 271 24.76 -10.75 -15.69
N SER A 272 25.37 -11.05 -14.54
CA SER A 272 26.83 -11.17 -14.40
C SER A 272 27.43 -12.32 -15.23
N ARG A 273 26.69 -13.42 -15.42
CA ARG A 273 27.08 -14.52 -16.29
C ARG A 273 26.87 -14.19 -17.76
N LEU A 274 25.80 -13.47 -18.07
CA LEU A 274 25.46 -13.04 -19.41
C LEU A 274 26.52 -12.08 -19.97
N LYS A 275 26.95 -11.07 -19.19
CA LYS A 275 28.04 -10.14 -19.60
C LYS A 275 29.32 -10.90 -19.96
N TRP A 276 29.68 -11.91 -19.17
CA TRP A 276 30.85 -12.74 -19.45
C TRP A 276 30.67 -13.56 -20.73
N GLY A 277 29.51 -14.20 -20.91
CA GLY A 277 29.21 -15.01 -22.09
C GLY A 277 29.21 -14.20 -23.39
N ILE A 278 28.69 -12.97 -23.34
CA ILE A 278 28.76 -12.00 -24.45
C ILE A 278 30.24 -11.71 -24.78
N CYS A 279 31.07 -11.37 -23.79
CA CYS A 279 32.48 -11.09 -24.03
C CYS A 279 33.27 -12.31 -24.54
N GLU A 280 32.95 -13.52 -24.07
CA GLU A 280 33.56 -14.76 -24.58
C GLU A 280 33.22 -14.97 -26.07
N PHE A 281 31.97 -14.71 -26.46
CA PHE A 281 31.50 -14.85 -27.83
C PHE A 281 32.14 -13.81 -28.78
N PHE A 282 32.15 -12.53 -28.41
CA PHE A 282 32.68 -11.46 -29.26
C PHE A 282 34.21 -11.41 -29.31
N TYR A 283 34.92 -11.82 -28.24
CA TYR A 283 36.38 -11.74 -28.16
C TYR A 283 37.05 -13.11 -27.94
N PRO A 284 36.90 -14.08 -28.87
CA PRO A 284 37.34 -15.46 -28.67
C PRO A 284 38.86 -15.61 -28.50
N LYS A 285 39.66 -14.75 -29.16
CA LYS A 285 41.13 -14.75 -29.01
C LYS A 285 41.54 -14.35 -27.59
N ARG A 286 40.92 -13.30 -27.03
CA ARG A 286 41.16 -12.84 -25.66
C ARG A 286 40.66 -13.86 -24.65
N ALA A 287 39.48 -14.41 -24.85
CA ALA A 287 38.89 -15.44 -24.00
C ALA A 287 39.82 -16.66 -23.85
N LYS A 288 40.36 -17.20 -24.96
CA LYS A 288 41.32 -18.31 -24.93
C LYS A 288 42.57 -18.00 -24.10
N LYS A 289 43.14 -16.79 -24.24
CA LYS A 289 44.31 -16.34 -23.47
C LYS A 289 44.00 -16.29 -21.97
N ARG A 290 42.83 -15.76 -21.61
CA ARG A 290 42.36 -15.69 -20.21
C ARG A 290 42.13 -17.07 -19.61
N THR A 291 41.49 -17.99 -20.34
CA THR A 291 41.30 -19.37 -19.88
C THR A 291 42.62 -20.11 -19.70
N LEU A 292 43.58 -19.92 -20.61
CA LEU A 292 44.91 -20.53 -20.49
C LEU A 292 45.67 -19.99 -19.27
N PHE A 293 45.60 -18.67 -19.04
CA PHE A 293 46.17 -18.04 -17.85
C PHE A 293 45.55 -18.60 -16.58
N LEU A 294 44.22 -18.67 -16.50
CA LEU A 294 43.49 -19.22 -15.35
C LEU A 294 43.91 -20.67 -15.05
N TYR A 295 43.99 -21.50 -16.10
CA TYR A 295 44.40 -22.90 -15.98
C TYR A 295 45.83 -23.02 -15.45
N ASN A 296 46.78 -22.28 -16.03
CA ASN A 296 48.17 -22.35 -15.62
C ASN A 296 48.40 -21.78 -14.21
N ASP A 297 47.73 -20.68 -13.85
CA ASP A 297 47.81 -20.08 -12.52
C ASP A 297 47.25 -21.04 -11.46
N THR A 298 46.08 -21.64 -11.71
CA THR A 298 45.49 -22.63 -10.80
C THR A 298 46.39 -23.86 -10.63
N LEU A 299 47.00 -24.33 -11.71
CA LEU A 299 47.93 -25.46 -11.68
C LEU A 299 49.23 -25.12 -10.93
N LYS A 300 49.73 -23.89 -11.08
CA LYS A 300 50.86 -23.38 -10.28
C LYS A 300 50.50 -23.32 -8.80
N LYS A 301 49.34 -22.77 -8.44
CA LYS A 301 48.84 -22.72 -7.07
C LYS A 301 48.74 -24.10 -6.44
N ARG A 302 48.19 -25.09 -7.16
CA ARG A 302 48.10 -26.48 -6.67
C ARG A 302 49.49 -27.11 -6.44
N LYS A 303 50.45 -26.88 -7.35
CA LYS A 303 51.85 -27.34 -7.17
C LYS A 303 52.53 -26.71 -5.96
N VAL A 304 52.37 -25.39 -5.79
CA VAL A 304 52.95 -24.65 -4.64
C VAL A 304 52.32 -25.13 -3.34
N PHE A 305 50.99 -25.29 -3.30
CA PHE A 305 50.27 -25.82 -2.15
C PHE A 305 50.73 -27.25 -1.80
N PHE A 306 50.86 -28.12 -2.79
CA PHE A 306 51.35 -29.48 -2.59
C PHE A 306 52.78 -29.51 -2.04
N LYS A 307 53.68 -28.67 -2.58
CA LYS A 307 55.05 -28.53 -2.05
C LYS A 307 55.06 -28.03 -0.60
N TYR A 308 54.26 -27.01 -0.30
CA TYR A 308 54.11 -26.49 1.06
C TYR A 308 53.60 -27.55 2.03
N MET A 309 52.55 -28.28 1.65
CA MET A 309 51.97 -29.34 2.48
C MET A 309 52.94 -30.50 2.69
N ASN A 310 53.68 -30.93 1.67
CA ASN A 310 54.69 -31.98 1.82
C ASN A 310 55.79 -31.55 2.81
N THR A 311 56.25 -30.30 2.76
CA THR A 311 57.22 -29.78 3.73
C THR A 311 56.63 -29.75 5.14
N LYS A 312 55.37 -29.33 5.29
CA LYS A 312 54.66 -29.30 6.58
C LYS A 312 54.49 -30.71 7.17
N VAL A 313 54.09 -31.68 6.37
CA VAL A 313 53.96 -33.09 6.79
C VAL A 313 55.31 -33.65 7.22
N LYS A 314 56.38 -33.43 6.43
CA LYS A 314 57.74 -33.86 6.80
C LYS A 314 58.20 -33.25 8.13
N ARG A 315 57.87 -31.98 8.39
CA ARG A 315 58.18 -31.31 9.66
C ARG A 315 57.40 -31.93 10.83
N LEU A 316 56.10 -32.17 10.66
CA LEU A 316 55.25 -32.78 11.70
C LEU A 316 55.68 -34.22 12.03
N ILE A 317 56.13 -34.98 11.03
CA ILE A 317 56.71 -36.32 11.24
C ILE A 317 57.98 -36.22 12.09
N ARG A 318 58.89 -35.28 11.80
CA ARG A 318 60.11 -35.08 12.61
C ARG A 318 59.82 -34.68 14.04
N GLU A 319 58.72 -33.96 14.28
CA GLU A 319 58.30 -33.52 15.60
C GLU A 319 57.42 -34.57 16.33
N ASN A 320 57.19 -35.76 15.75
CA ASN A 320 56.27 -36.80 16.25
C ASN A 320 54.84 -36.31 16.55
N LYS A 321 54.39 -35.25 15.86
CA LYS A 321 53.07 -34.62 16.03
C LYS A 321 52.12 -34.89 14.87
N LEU A 322 52.36 -35.97 14.12
CA LEU A 322 51.52 -36.29 12.97
C LEU A 322 50.20 -36.91 13.44
N ASP A 323 49.15 -36.09 13.42
CA ASP A 323 47.81 -36.54 13.74
C ASP A 323 47.07 -37.04 12.48
N VAL A 324 46.40 -38.18 12.57
CA VAL A 324 45.75 -38.88 11.43
C VAL A 324 44.62 -38.03 10.82
N SER A 325 44.01 -37.17 11.63
CA SER A 325 43.01 -36.17 11.23
C SER A 325 43.51 -35.20 10.15
N MET A 326 44.80 -34.87 10.15
CA MET A 326 45.40 -33.96 9.17
C MET A 326 45.57 -34.61 7.77
N LEU A 327 45.66 -35.94 7.69
CA LEU A 327 45.72 -36.67 6.41
C LEU A 327 44.36 -36.62 5.68
N HIS A 328 43.25 -36.64 6.41
CA HIS A 328 41.92 -36.47 5.82
C HIS A 328 41.73 -35.08 5.18
N THR A 329 42.38 -34.05 5.74
CA THR A 329 42.38 -32.69 5.18
C THR A 329 43.17 -32.59 3.87
N LEU A 330 44.10 -33.51 3.59
CA LEU A 330 44.87 -33.54 2.35
C LEU A 330 44.09 -34.15 1.17
N GLY A 331 43.14 -35.04 1.45
CA GLY A 331 42.32 -35.72 0.44
C GLY A 331 41.17 -34.85 -0.12
N ASN A 332 40.64 -33.91 0.68
CA ASN A 332 39.42 -33.15 0.38
C ASN A 332 39.62 -31.77 -0.28
#